data_AF-A0A820PF15-F1
#
_entry.id   AF-A0A820PF15-F1
#
_cell.length_a   1.000
_cell.length_b   1.000
_cell.length_c   1.000
_cell.angle_alpha   90.00
_cell.angle_beta   90.00
_cell.angle_gamma   90.00
#
_symmetry.space_group_name_H-M   'P 1'
#
loop_
_entity.id
_entity.type
_entity.pdbx_description
1 polymer ?
#
loop_
_entity_poly.entity_id
_entity_poly.type
_entity_poly.pdbx_seq_one_letter_code
_entity_poly.pdbx_strand_id
1 'polypeptide(L)'
;EDNHEKQDHAQVHSYVTLYIKDVPVNRFEPGHHIFVSGLLPHEQCLSVLNIVLNRTNDSEIVLKSKERLIFHVGFRRFASAPIYSQHSHGDKHKFERFFRPRQTLVATCFGPITYP
;
A
#
# COMPACT_ATOMS: atom_id res chain seq x y z
N GLU A 1 -42.01 -26.39 6.76
CA GLU A 1 -41.76 -24.94 6.63
C GLU A 1 -40.27 -24.73 6.88
N ASP A 2 -39.45 -24.84 5.84
CA ASP A 2 -37.99 -24.87 6.00
C ASP A 2 -37.43 -23.45 5.93
N ASN A 3 -37.17 -22.89 7.12
CA ASN A 3 -36.40 -21.67 7.34
C ASN A 3 -34.97 -21.86 6.81
N HIS A 4 -34.74 -21.50 5.55
CA HIS A 4 -33.39 -21.23 5.06
C HIS A 4 -32.98 -19.85 5.57
N GLU A 5 -32.23 -19.80 6.68
CA GLU A 5 -31.48 -18.62 7.07
C GLU A 5 -30.63 -18.16 5.88
N LYS A 6 -30.91 -16.97 5.36
CA LYS A 6 -30.09 -16.36 4.32
C LYS A 6 -28.74 -16.05 4.94
N GLN A 7 -27.75 -16.84 4.59
CA GLN A 7 -26.37 -16.60 4.99
C GLN A 7 -25.89 -15.32 4.30
N ASP A 8 -25.63 -14.27 5.08
CA ASP A 8 -25.37 -12.90 4.61
C ASP A 8 -23.96 -12.70 4.02
N HIS A 9 -23.24 -13.79 3.75
CA HIS A 9 -21.86 -13.77 3.27
C HIS A 9 -21.55 -14.97 2.36
N ALA A 10 -20.70 -14.74 1.36
CA ALA A 10 -20.15 -15.80 0.54
C ALA A 10 -19.12 -16.62 1.34
N GLN A 11 -19.16 -17.96 1.21
CA GLN A 11 -18.16 -18.83 1.84
C GLN A 11 -16.87 -18.88 1.02
N VAL A 12 -15.76 -19.19 1.68
CA VAL A 12 -14.45 -19.35 1.01
C VAL A 12 -14.55 -20.46 -0.05
N HIS A 13 -13.93 -20.27 -1.21
CA HIS A 13 -13.96 -21.17 -2.38
C HIS A 13 -15.31 -21.23 -3.14
N SER A 14 -16.27 -20.36 -2.84
CA SER A 14 -17.47 -20.22 -3.67
C SER A 14 -17.19 -19.42 -4.95
N TYR A 15 -17.86 -19.80 -6.05
CA TYR A 15 -17.84 -19.01 -7.28
C TYR A 15 -18.83 -17.85 -7.13
N VAL A 16 -18.35 -16.62 -7.33
CA VAL A 16 -19.15 -15.39 -7.19
C VAL A 16 -19.03 -14.53 -8.43
N THR A 17 -20.14 -13.89 -8.82
CA THR A 17 -20.17 -12.89 -9.89
C THR A 17 -20.27 -11.50 -9.27
N LEU A 18 -19.28 -10.64 -9.53
CA LEU A 18 -19.25 -9.28 -9.02
C LEU A 18 -19.71 -8.28 -10.10
N TYR A 19 -20.71 -7.47 -9.76
CA TYR A 19 -21.16 -6.36 -10.60
C TYR A 19 -20.69 -5.03 -10.00
N ILE A 20 -19.77 -4.35 -10.70
CA ILE A 20 -19.17 -3.08 -10.26
C ILE A 20 -19.73 -1.97 -11.13
N LYS A 21 -20.30 -0.93 -10.50
CA LYS A 21 -20.82 0.27 -11.17
C LYS A 21 -19.71 1.29 -11.39
N ASP A 22 -19.89 2.15 -12.40
CA ASP A 22 -19.03 3.32 -12.68
C ASP A 22 -17.55 2.99 -12.95
N VAL A 23 -17.30 1.84 -13.60
CA VAL A 23 -15.95 1.45 -14.00
C VAL A 23 -15.49 2.31 -15.21
N PRO A 24 -14.33 2.99 -15.14
CA PRO A 24 -13.81 3.75 -16.27
C PRO A 24 -13.37 2.84 -17.42
N VAL A 25 -13.75 3.21 -18.65
CA VAL A 25 -13.64 2.36 -19.86
C VAL A 25 -12.19 2.00 -20.23
N ASN A 26 -11.20 2.84 -19.87
CA ASN A 26 -9.81 2.72 -20.34
C ASN A 26 -8.86 1.97 -19.38
N ARG A 27 -9.37 1.07 -18.53
CA ARG A 27 -8.54 0.38 -17.52
C ARG A 27 -8.39 -1.12 -17.71
N PHE A 28 -9.09 -1.71 -18.67
CA PHE A 28 -9.05 -3.15 -18.89
C PHE A 28 -8.24 -3.47 -20.15
N GLU A 29 -7.04 -3.99 -19.95
CA GLU A 29 -6.18 -4.50 -21.02
C GLU A 29 -6.26 -6.03 -21.04
N PRO A 30 -6.64 -6.65 -22.19
CA PRO A 30 -6.69 -8.10 -22.30
C PRO A 30 -5.32 -8.71 -21.97
N GLY A 31 -5.33 -9.77 -21.16
CA GLY A 31 -4.11 -10.46 -20.72
C GLY A 31 -3.56 -10.04 -19.34
N HIS A 32 -4.17 -9.06 -18.67
CA HIS A 32 -3.80 -8.70 -17.29
C HIS A 32 -4.70 -9.38 -16.26
N HIS A 33 -4.10 -9.86 -15.17
CA HIS A 33 -4.83 -10.42 -14.02
C HIS A 33 -5.48 -9.31 -13.19
N ILE A 34 -6.73 -9.52 -12.79
CA ILE A 34 -7.44 -8.65 -11.85
C ILE A 34 -7.37 -9.26 -10.45
N PHE A 35 -6.98 -8.46 -9.47
CA PHE A 35 -7.07 -8.79 -8.06
C PHE A 35 -8.13 -7.92 -7.41
N VAL A 36 -9.00 -8.52 -6.60
CA VAL A 36 -10.06 -7.82 -5.85
C VAL A 36 -9.84 -8.08 -4.37
N SER A 37 -9.86 -7.01 -3.57
CA SER A 37 -9.76 -7.08 -2.12
C SER A 37 -10.84 -6.20 -1.47
N GLY A 38 -11.34 -6.64 -0.32
CA GLY A 38 -12.19 -5.83 0.55
C GLY A 38 -11.35 -4.92 1.43
N LEU A 39 -11.83 -3.70 1.69
CA LEU A 39 -11.19 -2.74 2.58
C LEU A 39 -11.73 -2.89 3.99
N LEU A 40 -10.88 -2.70 5.01
CA LEU A 40 -11.37 -2.60 6.39
C LEU A 40 -12.10 -1.26 6.62
N PRO A 41 -13.03 -1.16 7.59
CA PRO A 41 -13.89 0.01 7.80
C PRO A 41 -13.17 1.37 7.92
N HIS A 42 -11.90 1.36 8.33
CA HIS A 42 -11.10 2.57 8.49
C HIS A 42 -9.96 2.70 7.47
N GLU A 43 -9.88 1.81 6.49
CA GLU A 43 -8.83 1.76 5.46
C GLU A 43 -9.14 2.59 4.21
N GLN A 44 -10.11 3.50 4.34
CA GLN A 44 -10.60 4.39 3.29
C GLN A 44 -10.08 5.83 3.42
N CYS A 45 -9.24 6.09 4.42
CA CYS A 45 -8.69 7.42 4.70
C CYS A 45 -7.27 7.60 4.14
N LEU A 46 -6.92 8.84 3.84
CA LEU A 46 -5.54 9.25 3.57
C LEU A 46 -4.90 9.78 4.85
N SER A 47 -3.65 9.41 5.13
CA SER A 47 -2.91 9.87 6.30
C SER A 47 -1.41 10.02 6.00
N VAL A 48 -0.66 10.50 6.99
CA VAL A 48 0.80 10.44 6.98
C VAL A 48 1.22 9.04 7.42
N LEU A 49 1.93 8.34 6.55
CA LEU A 49 2.49 7.02 6.79
C LEU A 49 3.97 7.16 7.14
N ASN A 50 4.41 6.46 8.19
CA ASN A 50 5.81 6.29 8.53
C ASN A 50 6.19 4.84 8.27
N ILE A 51 6.98 4.60 7.23
CA ILE A 51 7.30 3.25 6.73
C ILE A 51 8.77 3.00 6.97
N VAL A 52 9.11 1.92 7.68
CA VAL A 52 10.51 1.48 7.78
C VAL A 52 10.91 0.83 6.46
N LEU A 53 11.88 1.43 5.78
CA LEU A 53 12.44 0.92 4.54
C LEU A 53 13.81 0.32 4.80
N ASN A 54 14.02 -0.89 4.32
CA ASN A 54 15.33 -1.54 4.26
C ASN A 54 15.70 -1.76 2.78
N ARG A 55 16.90 -1.35 2.39
CA ARG A 55 17.36 -1.46 1.01
C ARG A 55 17.90 -2.86 0.74
N THR A 56 17.42 -3.49 -0.33
CA THR A 56 18.03 -4.73 -0.85
C THR A 56 19.45 -4.47 -1.38
N ASN A 57 20.30 -5.49 -1.34
CA ASN A 57 21.72 -5.36 -1.72
C ASN A 57 21.94 -5.23 -3.23
N ASP A 58 20.90 -5.43 -4.04
CA ASP A 58 21.00 -5.55 -5.50
C ASP A 58 20.99 -4.20 -6.23
N SER A 59 20.74 -3.09 -5.52
CA SER A 59 20.65 -1.76 -6.11
C SER A 59 21.55 -0.76 -5.39
N GLU A 60 22.51 -0.22 -6.13
CA GLU A 60 23.41 0.84 -5.64
C GLU A 60 22.86 2.26 -5.82
N ILE A 61 21.69 2.40 -6.47
CA ILE A 61 21.04 3.69 -6.69
C ILE A 61 20.67 4.34 -5.36
N VAL A 62 21.21 5.55 -5.16
CA VAL A 62 20.88 6.45 -4.06
C VAL A 62 19.63 7.24 -4.41
N LEU A 63 18.59 7.14 -3.58
CA LEU A 63 17.32 7.86 -3.82
C LEU A 63 17.32 9.17 -3.05
N LYS A 64 16.91 10.26 -3.69
CA LYS A 64 16.87 11.58 -3.04
C LYS A 64 15.55 11.74 -2.28
N SER A 65 15.60 12.42 -1.14
CA SER A 65 14.37 12.81 -0.44
C SER A 65 13.50 13.71 -1.33
N LYS A 66 12.18 13.53 -1.24
CA LYS A 66 11.14 14.18 -2.06
C LYS A 66 11.16 13.80 -3.54
N GLU A 67 11.91 12.76 -3.90
CA GLU A 67 11.81 12.16 -5.23
C GLU A 67 10.56 11.29 -5.31
N ARG A 68 9.89 11.28 -6.47
CA ARG A 68 8.65 10.53 -6.66
C ARG A 68 8.96 9.04 -6.76
N LEU A 69 8.40 8.26 -5.83
CA LEU A 69 8.50 6.80 -5.80
C LEU A 69 7.12 6.16 -5.89
N ILE A 70 7.07 4.93 -6.37
CA ILE A 70 5.87 4.09 -6.35
C ILE A 70 5.99 3.16 -5.15
N PHE A 71 5.06 3.30 -4.22
CA PHE A 71 4.92 2.44 -3.06
C PHE A 71 3.92 1.33 -3.37
N HIS A 72 4.25 0.11 -2.99
CA HIS A 72 3.34 -1.02 -2.96
C HIS A 72 3.21 -1.45 -1.50
N VAL A 73 2.08 -1.13 -0.88
CA VAL A 73 1.81 -1.40 0.54
C VAL A 73 0.44 -2.07 0.64
N GLY A 74 0.40 -3.25 1.27
CA GLY A 74 -0.78 -4.11 1.23
C GLY A 74 -1.14 -4.48 -0.21
N PHE A 75 -2.40 -4.26 -0.59
CA PHE A 75 -2.92 -4.48 -1.95
C PHE A 75 -2.96 -3.20 -2.81
N ARG A 76 -2.43 -2.07 -2.30
CA ARG A 76 -2.49 -0.78 -2.99
C ARG A 76 -1.12 -0.37 -3.51
N ARG A 77 -1.11 0.19 -4.72
CA ARG A 77 0.03 0.90 -5.28
C ARG A 77 -0.29 2.38 -5.39
N PHE A 78 0.60 3.24 -4.92
CA PHE A 78 0.43 4.69 -5.02
C PHE A 78 1.78 5.37 -5.25
N ALA A 79 1.76 6.53 -5.91
CA ALA A 79 2.95 7.34 -6.10
C ALA A 79 3.01 8.43 -5.02
N SER A 80 4.16 8.59 -4.37
CA SER A 80 4.37 9.64 -3.35
C SER A 80 5.83 10.08 -3.33
N ALA A 81 6.09 11.24 -2.73
CA ALA A 81 7.43 11.83 -2.62
C ALA A 81 7.86 11.86 -1.14
N PRO A 82 8.51 10.81 -0.63
CA PRO A 82 8.77 10.67 0.80
C PRO A 82 9.88 11.58 1.31
N ILE A 83 9.78 11.92 2.59
CA ILE A 83 10.87 12.48 3.39
C ILE A 83 11.52 11.33 4.15
N TYR A 84 12.85 11.33 4.26
CA TYR A 84 13.58 10.28 4.97
C TYR A 84 14.05 10.75 6.33
N SER A 85 14.01 9.86 7.33
CA SER A 85 14.54 10.10 8.67
C SER A 85 15.23 8.86 9.25
N GLN A 86 16.10 9.08 10.23
CA GLN A 86 16.85 8.00 10.87
C GLN A 86 15.95 7.04 11.64
N HIS A 87 16.17 5.74 11.42
CA HIS A 87 15.57 4.68 12.22
C HIS A 87 16.47 4.38 13.43
N SER A 88 16.30 5.14 14.51
CA SER A 88 17.07 5.02 15.75
C SER A 88 16.14 4.86 16.95
N HIS A 89 16.63 4.25 18.03
CA HIS A 89 15.87 4.03 19.27
C HIS A 89 15.68 5.28 20.16
N GLY A 90 16.20 6.45 19.75
CA GLY A 90 16.02 7.70 20.50
C GLY A 90 14.82 8.50 20.03
N ASP A 91 14.38 9.46 20.85
CA ASP A 91 13.20 10.32 20.59
C ASP A 91 13.36 11.28 19.40
N LYS A 92 14.59 11.48 18.92
CA LYS A 92 14.92 12.41 17.83
C LYS A 92 15.24 11.64 16.57
N HIS A 93 14.42 11.82 15.55
CA HIS A 93 14.63 11.24 14.23
C HIS A 93 15.17 12.31 13.28
N LYS A 94 16.48 12.23 12.99
CA LYS A 94 17.13 13.22 12.12
C LYS A 94 16.72 13.02 10.67
N PHE A 95 16.46 14.12 9.97
CA PHE A 95 16.20 14.12 8.53
C PHE A 95 17.42 13.62 7.74
N GLU A 96 17.17 12.75 6.76
CA GLU A 96 18.16 12.24 5.82
C GLU A 96 17.86 12.74 4.39
N ARG A 97 18.87 13.30 3.74
CA ARG A 97 18.73 13.84 2.38
C ARG A 97 18.62 12.76 1.32
N PHE A 98 19.17 11.58 1.61
CA PHE A 98 19.36 10.51 0.65
C PHE A 98 19.14 9.15 1.31
N PHE A 99 18.46 8.25 0.62
CA PHE A 99 18.38 6.84 0.98
C PHE A 99 19.52 6.09 0.32
N ARG A 100 20.51 5.68 1.11
CA ARG A 100 21.71 5.00 0.62
C ARG A 100 21.53 3.47 0.59
N PRO A 101 22.29 2.76 -0.25
CA PRO A 101 22.38 1.30 -0.19
C PRO A 101 22.75 0.80 1.21
N ARG A 102 22.25 -0.39 1.58
CA ARG A 102 22.54 -1.07 2.85
C ARG A 102 22.16 -0.28 4.11
N GLN A 103 21.25 0.67 3.99
CA GLN A 103 20.74 1.45 5.11
C GLN A 103 19.30 1.06 5.42
N THR A 104 18.93 1.15 6.70
CA THR A 104 17.55 1.16 7.15
C THR A 104 17.17 2.57 7.57
N LEU A 105 16.03 3.07 7.11
CA LEU A 105 15.52 4.38 7.46
C LEU A 105 13.99 4.39 7.53
N VAL A 106 13.42 5.50 7.98
CA VAL A 106 11.98 5.72 7.96
C VAL A 106 11.65 6.65 6.79
N ALA A 107 10.72 6.25 5.94
CA ALA A 107 10.11 7.09 4.92
C ALA A 107 8.76 7.60 5.39
N THR A 108 8.62 8.92 5.42
CA THR A 108 7.37 9.61 5.77
C THR A 108 6.73 10.16 4.52
N CYS A 109 5.49 9.75 4.23
CA CYS A 109 4.76 10.22 3.06
C CYS A 109 3.24 10.22 3.27
N PHE A 110 2.51 10.98 2.46
CA PHE A 110 1.05 10.88 2.41
C PHE A 110 0.63 9.70 1.53
N GLY A 111 -0.32 8.89 2.02
CA GLY A 111 -0.85 7.74 1.30
C GLY A 111 -2.12 7.15 1.96
N PRO A 112 -2.75 6.15 1.33
CA PRO A 112 -3.86 5.40 1.91
C PRO A 112 -3.40 4.70 3.18
N ILE A 113 -4.17 4.82 4.25
CA ILE A 113 -3.88 4.12 5.51
C ILE A 113 -3.90 2.61 5.28
N THR A 114 -2.97 1.91 5.92
CA THR A 114 -2.95 0.45 6.00
C THR A 114 -2.74 0.10 7.47
N TYR A 115 -3.57 -0.79 7.99
CA TYR A 115 -3.44 -1.24 9.37
C TYR A 115 -2.38 -2.36 9.43
N PRO A 116 -1.39 -2.25 10.33
CA PRO A 116 -0.40 -3.32 10.56
C PRO A 116 -1.00 -4.53 11.29
#